data_AF-A0A2G9GQ78-F1
#
_entry.id   AF-A0A2G9GQ78-F1
#
_cell.length_a   1.000
_cell.length_b   1.000
_cell.length_c   1.000
_cell.angle_alpha   90.00
_cell.angle_beta   90.00
_cell.angle_gamma   90.00
#
_symmetry.space_group_name_H-M   'P 1'
#
loop_
_entity.id
_entity.type
_entity.pdbx_description
1 polymer ?
#
loop_
_entity_poly.entity_id
_entity_poly.type
_entity_poly.pdbx_seq_one_letter_code
_entity_poly.pdbx_strand_id
1 'polypeptide(L)'
;MVRGKSVNFSARAINSLFGTPAVATHQLQEFLDDHPPLDTICKLICWDEPQWILSRLYEPIYFSRTKLTITADNWLRFFSIQLLPTTHTSEVTRERAVIIFAILTDIPFDIDHFLHKSI
;
A
#
# COMPACT_ATOMS: atom_id res chain seq x y z
N MET A 1 8.06 -26.48 9.55
CA MET A 1 8.58 -27.65 8.82
C MET A 1 7.58 -28.04 7.74
N VAL A 2 8.03 -28.33 6.52
CA VAL A 2 7.19 -28.91 5.46
C VAL A 2 7.67 -30.33 5.21
N ARG A 3 6.81 -31.33 5.46
CA ARG A 3 7.16 -32.76 5.36
C ARG A 3 8.44 -33.14 6.13
N GLY A 4 8.60 -32.65 7.35
CA GLY A 4 9.76 -32.96 8.21
C GLY A 4 11.07 -32.27 7.83
N LYS A 5 11.09 -31.42 6.80
CA LYS A 5 12.25 -30.58 6.47
C LYS A 5 12.06 -29.17 7.01
N SER A 6 13.13 -28.61 7.58
CA SER A 6 13.19 -27.19 7.88
C SER A 6 13.26 -26.42 6.57
N VAL A 7 12.30 -25.53 6.35
CA VAL A 7 12.26 -24.65 5.17
C VAL A 7 12.55 -23.25 5.68
N ASN A 8 13.59 -22.62 5.12
CA ASN A 8 13.95 -21.26 5.44
C ASN A 8 12.97 -20.31 4.74
N PHE A 9 12.15 -19.60 5.51
CA PHE A 9 11.20 -18.59 5.02
C PHE A 9 11.72 -17.15 5.19
N SER A 10 13.03 -16.96 5.36
CA SER A 10 13.60 -15.61 5.33
C SER A 10 13.30 -14.92 4.00
N ALA A 11 13.17 -13.59 4.01
CA ALA A 11 13.00 -12.79 2.81
C ALA A 11 14.04 -13.12 1.74
N ARG A 12 15.30 -13.38 2.14
CA ARG A 12 16.37 -13.82 1.25
C ARG A 12 16.06 -15.14 0.53
N ALA A 13 15.56 -16.14 1.25
CA ALA A 13 15.23 -17.44 0.68
C ALA A 13 14.03 -17.36 -0.28
N ILE A 14 13.02 -16.56 0.07
CA ILE A 14 11.85 -16.31 -0.78
C ILE A 14 12.26 -15.56 -2.05
N ASN A 15 13.02 -14.48 -1.90
CA ASN A 15 13.48 -13.69 -3.04
C ASN A 15 14.35 -14.51 -4.00
N SER A 16 15.24 -15.35 -3.45
CA SER A 16 16.02 -16.29 -4.26
C SER A 16 15.16 -17.31 -4.99
N LEU A 17 14.04 -17.76 -4.41
CA LEU A 17 13.14 -18.74 -5.02
C LEU A 17 12.37 -18.14 -6.20
N PHE A 18 11.88 -16.91 -6.05
CA PHE A 18 11.09 -16.22 -7.07
C PHE A 18 11.94 -15.40 -8.06
N GLY A 19 13.26 -15.35 -7.88
CA GLY A 19 14.16 -14.55 -8.72
C GLY A 19 13.95 -13.03 -8.55
N THR A 20 13.37 -12.61 -7.42
CA THR A 20 13.12 -11.19 -7.14
C THR A 20 14.34 -10.56 -6.45
N PRO A 21 14.69 -9.31 -6.78
CA PRO A 21 15.72 -8.59 -6.04
C PRO A 21 15.27 -8.39 -4.59
N ALA A 22 16.23 -8.35 -3.66
CA ALA A 22 15.93 -7.88 -2.32
C ALA A 22 15.54 -6.40 -2.42
N VAL A 23 14.26 -6.10 -2.21
CA VAL A 23 13.79 -4.72 -2.12
C VAL A 23 14.39 -4.15 -0.85
N ALA A 24 15.20 -3.12 -1.01
CA ALA A 24 15.75 -2.45 0.13
C ALA A 24 14.63 -1.57 0.71
N THR A 25 14.25 -1.84 1.96
CA THR A 25 13.14 -1.18 2.67
C THR A 25 13.21 0.36 2.62
N HIS A 26 14.40 0.91 2.36
CA HIS A 26 14.61 2.34 2.20
C HIS A 26 13.86 2.95 1.02
N GLN A 27 13.57 2.27 -0.10
CA GLN A 27 12.98 2.97 -1.25
C GLN A 27 11.55 3.44 -1.01
N LEU A 28 10.68 2.59 -0.44
CA LEU A 28 9.34 3.03 -0.04
C LEU A 28 9.39 3.93 1.21
N GLN A 29 10.29 3.64 2.16
CA GLN A 29 10.39 4.45 3.38
C GLN A 29 10.89 5.86 3.07
N GLU A 30 11.91 6.03 2.22
CA GLU A 30 12.37 7.32 1.69
C GLU A 30 11.25 8.00 0.91
N PHE A 31 10.53 7.27 0.04
CA PHE A 31 9.37 7.82 -0.66
C PHE A 31 8.28 8.31 0.31
N LEU A 32 7.96 7.54 1.36
CA LEU A 32 7.00 7.89 2.40
C LEU A 32 7.48 9.03 3.30
N ASP A 33 8.76 9.04 3.63
CA ASP A 33 9.43 10.03 4.49
C ASP A 33 9.58 11.37 3.76
N ASP A 34 9.77 11.35 2.44
CA ASP A 34 9.72 12.54 1.58
C ASP A 34 8.31 13.15 1.51
N HIS A 35 7.30 12.50 2.10
CA HIS A 35 5.90 12.90 2.07
C HIS A 35 5.47 13.19 0.63
N PRO A 36 5.24 12.15 -0.20
CA PRO A 36 4.75 12.37 -1.56
C PRO A 36 3.51 13.22 -1.39
N PRO A 37 3.43 14.41 -2.04
CA PRO A 37 2.31 15.30 -1.80
C PRO A 37 1.05 14.50 -2.06
N LEU A 38 0.12 14.45 -1.10
CA LEU A 38 -1.11 13.67 -1.24
C LEU A 38 -1.84 14.06 -2.53
N ASP A 39 -1.69 15.31 -2.96
CA ASP A 39 -2.15 15.83 -4.24
C ASP A 39 -1.60 15.05 -5.44
N THR A 40 -0.32 14.66 -5.42
CA THR A 40 0.30 13.84 -6.48
C THR A 40 -0.29 12.44 -6.50
N ILE A 41 -0.48 11.84 -5.32
CA ILE A 41 -1.13 10.53 -5.19
C ILE A 41 -2.56 10.61 -5.74
N CYS A 42 -3.35 11.58 -5.27
CA CYS A 42 -4.73 11.78 -5.66
C CYS A 42 -4.88 12.10 -7.15
N LYS A 43 -3.97 12.87 -7.75
CA LYS A 43 -3.97 13.13 -9.21
C LYS A 43 -3.82 11.84 -10.03
N LEU A 44 -3.10 10.85 -9.52
CA LEU A 44 -2.93 9.57 -10.21
C LEU A 44 -4.13 8.64 -9.98
N ILE A 45 -4.59 8.54 -8.73
CA ILE A 45 -5.53 7.49 -8.33
C ILE A 45 -7.01 7.92 -8.39
N CYS A 46 -7.31 9.22 -8.42
CA CYS A 46 -8.67 9.76 -8.40
C CYS A 46 -9.08 10.42 -9.74
N TRP A 47 -10.39 10.49 -9.99
CA TRP A 47 -10.95 11.25 -11.13
C TRP A 47 -10.91 12.76 -10.91
N ASP A 48 -11.06 13.19 -9.66
CA ASP A 48 -11.05 14.58 -9.23
C ASP A 48 -10.41 14.69 -7.84
N GLU A 49 -10.14 15.93 -7.41
CA GLU A 49 -9.54 16.19 -6.10
C GLU A 49 -10.46 15.71 -4.96
N PRO A 50 -10.05 14.72 -4.15
CA PRO A 50 -10.89 14.21 -3.10
C PRO A 50 -10.87 15.13 -1.88
N GLN A 51 -12.02 15.21 -1.21
CA GLN A 51 -12.08 15.84 0.11
C GLN A 51 -11.63 14.84 1.17
N TRP A 52 -10.50 15.14 1.81
CA TRP A 52 -9.99 14.36 2.93
C TRP A 52 -10.73 14.70 4.22
N ILE A 53 -11.10 13.66 4.96
CA ILE A 53 -11.45 13.79 6.36
C ILE A 53 -10.16 13.91 7.17
N LEU A 54 -10.07 14.97 7.96
CA LEU A 54 -8.90 15.30 8.74
C LEU A 54 -9.05 14.83 10.20
N SER A 55 -7.91 14.52 10.82
CA SER A 55 -7.80 14.25 12.24
C SER A 55 -7.89 15.56 13.04
N ARG A 56 -7.92 15.43 14.38
CA ARG A 56 -7.85 16.59 15.28
C ARG A 56 -6.57 17.41 15.13
N LEU A 57 -5.52 16.80 14.59
CA LEU A 57 -4.23 17.43 14.30
C LEU A 57 -4.14 17.93 12.85
N TYR A 58 -5.26 17.99 12.13
CA TYR A 58 -5.34 18.36 10.71
C TYR A 58 -4.60 17.40 9.76
N GLU A 59 -4.40 16.16 10.19
CA GLU A 59 -3.77 15.14 9.35
C GLU A 59 -4.82 14.40 8.52
N PRO A 60 -4.62 14.19 7.21
CA PRO A 60 -5.55 13.44 6.37
C PRO A 60 -5.67 11.97 6.80
N ILE A 61 -6.89 11.53 7.12
CA ILE A 61 -7.18 10.17 7.55
C ILE A 61 -7.65 9.32 6.36
N TYR A 62 -8.73 9.74 5.71
CA TYR A 62 -9.33 9.02 4.58
C TYR A 62 -10.14 9.94 3.67
N PHE A 63 -10.50 9.44 2.49
CA PHE A 63 -11.49 10.06 1.60
C PHE A 63 -12.47 9.01 1.04
N SER A 64 -13.53 9.49 0.39
CA SER A 64 -14.54 8.63 -0.22
C SER A 64 -13.98 7.81 -1.39
N ARG A 65 -14.17 6.49 -1.36
CA ARG A 65 -13.79 5.58 -2.43
C ARG A 65 -14.38 5.94 -3.80
N THR A 66 -15.52 6.62 -3.83
CA THR A 66 -16.17 7.06 -5.09
C THR A 66 -15.29 7.99 -5.93
N LYS A 67 -14.25 8.58 -5.35
CA LYS A 67 -13.28 9.44 -6.02
C LYS A 67 -12.26 8.66 -6.86
N LEU A 68 -12.07 7.38 -6.59
CA LEU A 68 -11.06 6.58 -7.27
C LEU A 68 -11.39 6.36 -8.76
N THR A 69 -10.33 6.32 -9.56
CA THR A 69 -10.39 5.75 -10.91
C THR A 69 -10.78 4.27 -10.86
N ILE A 70 -11.29 3.74 -11.97
CA ILE A 70 -11.67 2.32 -12.06
C ILE A 70 -10.46 1.41 -11.77
N THR A 71 -9.28 1.77 -12.28
CA THR A 71 -8.04 1.00 -12.06
C THR A 71 -7.65 1.00 -10.58
N ALA A 72 -7.67 2.16 -9.93
CA ALA A 72 -7.39 2.26 -8.49
C ALA A 72 -8.43 1.52 -7.64
N ASP A 73 -9.71 1.56 -8.01
CA ASP A 73 -10.78 0.82 -7.33
C ASP A 73 -10.58 -0.70 -7.38
N ASN A 74 -10.14 -1.22 -8.53
CA ASN A 74 -9.87 -2.64 -8.69
C ASN A 74 -8.71 -3.11 -7.81
N TRP A 75 -7.63 -2.32 -7.76
CA TRP A 75 -6.53 -2.59 -6.84
C TRP A 75 -6.96 -2.51 -5.38
N LEU A 76 -7.80 -1.54 -5.04
CA LEU A 76 -8.41 -1.41 -3.72
C LEU A 76 -9.13 -2.68 -3.29
N ARG A 77 -9.99 -3.22 -4.15
CA ARG A 77 -10.71 -4.47 -3.89
C ARG A 77 -9.76 -5.64 -3.71
N PHE A 78 -8.75 -5.75 -4.56
CA PHE A 78 -7.79 -6.84 -4.51
C PHE A 78 -7.05 -6.87 -3.17
N PHE A 79 -6.46 -5.75 -2.74
CA PHE A 79 -5.73 -5.73 -1.48
C PHE A 79 -6.65 -5.83 -0.25
N SER A 80 -7.87 -5.27 -0.32
CA SER A 80 -8.81 -5.29 0.82
C SER A 80 -9.33 -6.69 1.13
N ILE A 81 -9.18 -7.64 0.21
CA ILE A 81 -9.55 -9.04 0.40
C ILE A 81 -8.33 -9.87 0.82
N GLN A 82 -7.15 -9.58 0.24
CA GLN A 82 -5.99 -10.47 0.33
C GLN A 82 -4.90 -10.02 1.31
N LEU A 83 -4.70 -8.71 1.49
CA LEU A 83 -3.55 -8.16 2.21
C LEU A 83 -3.94 -7.39 3.47
N LEU A 84 -4.99 -6.56 3.37
CA LEU A 84 -5.49 -5.75 4.48
C LEU A 84 -7.01 -5.94 4.63
N PRO A 85 -7.47 -7.11 5.11
CA PRO A 85 -8.88 -7.38 5.31
C PRO A 85 -9.57 -6.30 6.13
N THR A 86 -10.68 -5.80 5.63
CA THR A 86 -11.41 -4.69 6.26
C THR A 86 -12.90 -4.77 6.00
N THR A 87 -13.68 -4.37 7.01
CA THR A 87 -15.13 -4.23 6.90
C THR A 87 -15.52 -2.88 6.27
N HIS A 88 -14.64 -1.88 6.37
CA HIS A 88 -14.86 -0.54 5.85
C HIS A 88 -14.35 -0.43 4.41
N THR A 89 -15.25 -0.64 3.47
CA THR A 89 -14.96 -0.70 2.03
C THR A 89 -15.37 0.54 1.26
N SER A 90 -15.99 1.52 1.91
CA SER A 90 -16.42 2.79 1.31
C SER A 90 -15.35 3.89 1.38
N GLU A 91 -14.29 3.67 2.15
CA GLU A 91 -13.28 4.67 2.49
C GLU A 91 -11.89 4.22 2.07
N VAL A 92 -11.08 5.19 1.64
CA VAL A 92 -9.68 5.00 1.26
C VAL A 92 -8.83 5.76 2.24
N THR A 93 -8.10 5.04 3.09
CA THR A 93 -7.15 5.65 4.03
C THR A 93 -5.88 6.11 3.31
N ARG A 94 -5.09 6.93 3.98
CA ARG A 94 -3.77 7.38 3.47
C ARG A 94 -2.88 6.19 3.08
N GLU A 95 -2.82 5.17 3.92
CA GLU A 95 -1.99 3.97 3.75
C GLU A 95 -2.40 3.22 2.48
N ARG A 96 -3.70 3.07 2.28
CA ARG A 96 -4.29 2.41 1.11
C ARG A 96 -4.02 3.20 -0.17
N ALA A 97 -4.13 4.52 -0.11
CA ALA A 97 -3.83 5.40 -1.23
C ALA A 97 -2.37 5.28 -1.66
N VAL A 98 -1.42 5.23 -0.70
CA VAL A 98 0.00 5.03 -0.97
C VAL A 98 0.27 3.67 -1.63
N ILE A 99 -0.33 2.57 -1.12
CA ILE A 99 -0.14 1.24 -1.73
C ILE A 99 -0.61 1.24 -3.18
N ILE A 100 -1.82 1.76 -3.43
CA ILE A 100 -2.37 1.82 -4.80
C ILE A 100 -1.43 2.65 -5.68
N PHE A 101 -0.94 3.79 -5.19
CA PHE A 101 0.01 4.62 -5.92
C PHE A 101 1.29 3.84 -6.27
N ALA A 102 1.94 3.22 -5.29
CA ALA A 102 3.17 2.47 -5.48
C ALA A 102 3.01 1.35 -6.51
N ILE A 103 1.89 0.63 -6.49
CA ILE A 103 1.55 -0.41 -7.48
C ILE A 103 1.41 0.21 -8.87
N LEU A 104 0.67 1.33 -9.00
CA LEU A 104 0.43 1.96 -10.30
C LEU A 104 1.68 2.62 -10.89
N THR A 105 2.66 2.98 -10.05
CA THR A 105 3.94 3.56 -10.47
C THR A 105 5.09 2.56 -10.51
N ASP A 106 4.83 1.27 -10.25
CA ASP A 106 5.84 0.21 -10.18
C ASP A 106 7.00 0.53 -9.20
N ILE A 107 6.68 1.20 -8.09
CA ILE A 107 7.63 1.46 -7.01
C ILE A 107 7.72 0.18 -6.15
N PRO A 108 8.90 -0.45 -6.05
CA PRO A 108 9.06 -1.64 -5.24
C PRO A 108 8.94 -1.28 -3.75
N PHE A 109 8.21 -2.10 -2.99
CA PHE A 109 8.08 -1.92 -1.55
C PHE A 109 7.97 -3.23 -0.78
N ASP A 110 8.39 -3.17 0.49
CA ASP A 110 8.24 -4.26 1.43
C ASP A 110 6.85 -4.24 2.06
N ILE A 111 5.99 -5.15 1.61
CA ILE A 111 4.62 -5.30 2.10
C ILE A 111 4.63 -5.68 3.59
N ASP A 112 5.54 -6.54 4.04
CA ASP A 112 5.56 -7.04 5.42
C ASP A 112 5.85 -5.92 6.41
N HIS A 113 6.86 -5.11 6.10
CA HIS A 113 7.20 -3.90 6.87
C HIS A 113 6.03 -2.89 6.90
N PHE A 114 5.31 -2.76 5.78
CA PHE A 114 4.17 -1.85 5.69
C PHE A 114 2.99 -2.31 6.56
N LEU A 115 2.67 -3.62 6.52
CA LEU A 115 1.60 -4.21 7.32
C LEU A 115 1.88 -4.08 8.82
N HIS A 116 3.14 -4.29 9.23
CA HIS A 116 3.55 -4.17 10.63
C HIS A 116 3.44 -2.75 11.20
N LYS A 117 3.53 -1.71 10.37
CA LYS A 117 3.31 -0.31 10.80
C LYS A 117 1.83 0.11 10.81
N SER A 118 0.97 -0.64 10.12
CA SER A 118 -0.43 -0.26 9.88
C SER A 118 -1.42 -0.86 10.90
N ILE A 119 -0.94 -1.69 11.84
CA ILE A 119 -1.69 -2.37 12.91
C ILE A 119 -1.11 -1.96 14.26
#